data_AF-A0A7K2QDV2-F1
#
_entry.id   AF-A0A7K2QDV2-F1
#
_cell.length_a   1.000
_cell.length_b   1.000
_cell.length_c   1.000
_cell.angle_alpha   90.00
_cell.angle_beta   90.00
_cell.angle_gamma   90.00
#
_symmetry.space_group_name_H-M   'P 1'
#
loop_
_entity.id
_entity.type
_entity.pdbx_description
1 polymer ?
#
loop_
_entity_poly.entity_id
_entity_poly.type
_entity_poly.pdbx_seq_one_letter_code
_entity_poly.pdbx_strand_id
1 'polypeptide(L)'
;ETDTALVRRAAVYVESRAAALREAGDLLVPEAEGAIGPGHINGTLAELVAGRIPAAGGQGCPQLFKSVGMAWEDLAVAVAMYHAAGGTTARGPSAT
;
A
#
# COMPACT_ATOMS: atom_id res chain seq x y z
N GLU A 1 5.76 15.18 -0.11
CA GLU A 1 7.15 14.69 -0.27
C GLU A 1 7.42 14.29 -1.71
N THR A 2 6.40 13.76 -2.39
CA THR A 2 6.44 13.41 -3.82
C THR A 2 5.77 14.50 -4.64
N ASP A 3 6.34 14.89 -5.78
CA ASP A 3 5.71 15.87 -6.67
C ASP A 3 4.60 15.25 -7.53
N THR A 4 3.65 16.08 -7.95
CA THR A 4 2.54 15.69 -8.84
C THR A 4 3.03 15.07 -10.15
N ALA A 5 4.14 15.58 -10.70
CA ALA A 5 4.67 15.12 -11.98
C ALA A 5 5.19 13.67 -11.93
N LEU A 6 5.71 13.22 -10.79
CA LEU A 6 6.11 11.84 -10.54
C LEU A 6 4.88 10.96 -10.33
N VAL A 7 3.95 11.37 -9.47
CA VAL A 7 2.74 10.59 -9.21
C VAL A 7 1.98 10.34 -10.51
N ARG A 8 1.79 11.38 -11.34
CA ARG A 8 1.04 11.29 -12.61
C ARG A 8 1.63 10.28 -13.61
N ARG A 9 2.95 10.12 -13.65
CA ARG A 9 3.62 9.22 -14.61
C ARG A 9 3.91 7.82 -14.04
N ALA A 10 3.74 7.64 -12.73
CA ALA A 10 4.04 6.40 -12.04
C ALA A 10 2.88 5.41 -12.10
N ALA A 11 3.20 4.12 -12.08
CA ALA A 11 2.29 3.10 -11.61
C ALA A 11 2.24 3.16 -10.08
N VAL A 12 1.07 3.46 -9.52
CA VAL A 12 0.89 3.72 -8.09
C VAL A 12 0.28 2.52 -7.39
N TYR A 13 0.94 2.06 -6.34
CA TYR A 13 0.47 1.00 -5.46
C TYR A 13 0.38 1.51 -4.03
N VAL A 14 -0.60 1.03 -3.28
CA VAL A 14 -0.83 1.48 -1.90
C VAL A 14 -0.95 0.30 -0.96
N GLU A 15 -0.75 0.48 0.34
CA GLU A 15 -1.07 -0.59 1.30
C GLU A 15 -2.59 -0.86 1.33
N SER A 16 -3.39 0.21 1.38
CA SER A 16 -4.85 0.21 1.46
C SER A 16 -5.39 1.41 0.70
N ARG A 17 -6.34 1.15 -0.22
CA ARG A 17 -7.01 2.21 -0.98
C ARG A 17 -7.73 3.19 -0.06
N ALA A 18 -8.44 2.67 0.95
CA ALA A 18 -9.21 3.50 1.87
C ALA A 18 -8.32 4.41 2.73
N ALA A 19 -7.17 3.91 3.21
CA ALA A 19 -6.24 4.72 3.98
C ALA A 19 -5.56 5.78 3.10
N ALA A 20 -5.11 5.39 1.91
CA ALA A 20 -4.47 6.28 0.96
C ALA A 20 -5.38 7.44 0.53
N LEU A 21 -6.65 7.16 0.19
CA LEU A 21 -7.64 8.17 -0.18
C LEU A 21 -8.10 9.06 0.99
N ARG A 22 -7.63 8.80 2.21
CA ARG A 22 -7.95 9.60 3.40
C ARG A 22 -6.77 10.42 3.89
N GLU A 23 -5.55 9.90 3.76
CA GLU A 23 -4.37 10.45 4.43
C GLU A 23 -3.17 10.71 3.51
N ALA A 24 -3.09 10.05 2.35
CA ALA A 24 -1.90 10.13 1.52
C ALA A 24 -1.88 11.46 0.76
N GLY A 25 -1.32 12.51 1.38
CA GLY A 25 -1.17 13.84 0.77
C GLY A 25 -0.49 13.81 -0.61
N ASP A 26 0.46 12.90 -0.81
CA ASP A 26 1.12 12.69 -2.11
C ASP A 26 0.17 12.19 -3.21
N LEU A 27 -1.02 11.67 -2.87
CA LEU A 27 -2.07 11.29 -3.84
C LEU A 27 -3.25 12.26 -3.83
N LEU A 28 -3.64 12.75 -2.64
CA LEU A 28 -4.75 13.69 -2.47
C LEU A 28 -4.49 15.03 -3.15
N VAL A 29 -3.25 15.54 -3.10
CA VAL A 29 -2.90 16.81 -3.74
C VAL A 29 -2.97 16.69 -5.27
N PRO A 30 -2.32 15.70 -5.94
CA PRO A 30 -2.48 15.47 -7.38
C PRO A 30 -3.93 15.23 -7.83
N GLU A 31 -4.74 14.55 -7.01
CA GLU A 31 -6.17 14.34 -7.30
C GLU A 31 -6.95 15.65 -7.23
N ALA A 32 -6.73 16.47 -6.19
CA ALA A 32 -7.36 17.79 -6.06
C ALA A 32 -6.93 18.77 -7.17
N GLU A 33 -5.70 18.64 -7.68
CA GLU A 33 -5.19 19.38 -8.84
C GLU A 33 -5.78 18.88 -10.18
N GLY A 34 -6.51 17.76 -10.17
CA GLY A 34 -7.03 17.11 -11.39
C GLY A 34 -5.94 16.44 -12.23
N ALA A 35 -4.74 16.26 -11.69
CA ALA A 35 -3.62 15.64 -12.39
C ALA A 35 -3.73 14.11 -12.47
N ILE A 36 -4.46 13.49 -11.54
CA ILE A 36 -4.78 12.06 -11.50
C ILE A 36 -6.27 11.87 -11.19
N GLY A 37 -6.81 10.68 -11.47
CA GLY A 37 -8.22 10.35 -11.23
C GLY A 37 -8.45 9.07 -10.43
N PRO A 38 -9.72 8.67 -10.20
CA PRO A 38 -10.09 7.55 -9.32
C PRO A 38 -9.48 6.18 -9.67
N GLY A 39 -9.02 6.01 -10.93
CA GLY A 39 -8.36 4.80 -11.41
C GLY A 39 -6.84 4.82 -11.33
N HIS A 40 -6.21 5.87 -10.78
CA HIS A 40 -4.76 6.04 -10.82
C HIS A 40 -4.00 5.06 -9.91
N ILE A 41 -4.66 4.54 -8.86
CA ILE A 41 -4.09 3.49 -8.01
C ILE A 41 -4.24 2.13 -8.71
N ASN A 42 -3.11 1.59 -9.19
CA ASN A 42 -3.00 0.33 -9.92
C ASN A 42 -3.30 -0.91 -9.06
N GLY A 43 -3.03 -0.84 -7.76
CA GLY A 43 -3.41 -1.90 -6.84
C GLY A 43 -2.83 -1.73 -5.45
N THR A 44 -2.95 -2.80 -4.66
CA THR A 44 -2.58 -2.83 -3.26
C THR A 44 -1.33 -3.69 -3.00
N LEU A 45 -0.67 -3.47 -1.86
CA LEU A 45 0.44 -4.32 -1.40
C LEU A 45 0.02 -5.79 -1.33
N ALA A 46 -1.20 -6.09 -0.86
CA ALA A 46 -1.73 -7.44 -0.78
C ALA A 46 -1.90 -8.09 -2.16
N GLU A 47 -2.30 -7.33 -3.17
CA GLU A 47 -2.41 -7.82 -4.54
C GLU A 47 -1.02 -7.99 -5.20
N LEU A 48 -0.06 -7.09 -4.91
CA LEU A 48 1.33 -7.22 -5.35
C LEU A 48 1.96 -8.51 -4.81
N VAL A 49 1.90 -8.73 -3.50
CA VAL A 49 2.48 -9.91 -2.85
C VAL A 49 1.83 -11.20 -3.35
N ALA A 50 0.53 -11.16 -3.64
CA ALA A 50 -0.19 -12.31 -4.18
C ALA A 50 -0.01 -12.51 -5.69
N GLY A 51 0.76 -11.67 -6.39
CA GLY A 51 0.94 -11.75 -7.84
C GLY A 51 -0.35 -11.54 -8.64
N ARG A 52 -1.32 -10.80 -8.08
CA ARG A 52 -2.64 -10.58 -8.68
C ARG A 52 -2.72 -9.31 -9.55
N ILE A 53 -1.69 -8.48 -9.56
CA ILE A 53 -1.65 -7.27 -10.38
C ILE A 53 -0.81 -7.54 -11.64
N PRO A 54 -1.33 -7.26 -12.84
CA PRO A 54 -0.50 -7.19 -14.04
C PRO A 54 0.60 -6.13 -13.89
N ALA A 55 1.73 -6.29 -14.57
CA ALA A 55 2.71 -5.22 -14.66
C ALA A 55 2.03 -3.96 -15.22
N ALA A 56 2.03 -2.88 -14.46
CA ALA A 56 1.46 -1.61 -14.86
C ALA A 56 2.53 -0.69 -15.44
N GLY A 57 2.19 -0.03 -16.55
CA GLY A 57 3.07 0.89 -17.27
C GLY A 57 3.97 0.23 -18.30
N GLY A 58 4.44 1.03 -19.26
CA GLY A 58 5.43 0.60 -20.25
C GLY A 58 6.86 0.61 -19.69
N GLN A 59 7.84 0.26 -20.53
CA GLN A 59 9.25 0.36 -20.16
C GLN A 59 9.59 1.79 -19.71
N GLY A 60 10.27 1.91 -18.56
CA GLY A 60 10.64 3.19 -17.97
C GLY A 60 9.55 3.89 -17.15
N CYS A 61 8.37 3.28 -16.98
CA CYS A 61 7.35 3.79 -16.06
C CYS A 61 7.81 3.64 -14.59
N PRO A 62 7.91 4.73 -13.81
CA PRO A 62 8.24 4.64 -12.39
C PRO A 62 7.20 3.81 -11.63
N GLN A 63 7.65 2.96 -10.72
CA GLN A 63 6.76 2.25 -9.80
C GLN A 63 6.81 2.97 -8.46
N LEU A 64 5.67 3.48 -8.00
CA LEU A 64 5.52 4.20 -6.74
C LEU A 64 4.68 3.37 -5.79
N PHE A 65 5.29 2.95 -4.68
CA PHE A 65 4.53 2.44 -3.54
C PHE A 65 4.33 3.57 -2.51
N LYS A 66 3.08 3.82 -2.11
CA LYS A 66 2.73 4.78 -1.06
C LYS A 66 2.01 4.10 0.09
N SER A 67 2.57 4.28 1.28
CA SER A 67 2.00 3.85 2.56
C SER A 67 1.73 5.08 3.44
N VAL A 68 0.73 4.99 4.31
CA VAL A 68 0.47 5.94 5.40
C VAL A 68 0.65 5.29 6.78
N GLY A 69 0.91 3.98 6.81
CA GLY A 69 1.14 3.18 8.00
C GLY A 69 -0.17 2.65 8.55
N MET A 70 -0.21 1.34 8.83
CA MET A 70 -1.37 0.71 9.45
C MET A 70 -1.00 -0.10 10.68
N ALA A 71 -1.79 0.01 11.75
CA ALA A 71 -1.50 -0.65 13.03
C ALA A 71 -1.35 -2.19 12.95
N TRP A 72 -1.93 -2.84 11.93
CA TRP A 72 -1.75 -4.28 11.74
C TRP A 72 -0.32 -4.64 11.30
N GLU A 73 0.40 -3.73 10.66
CA GLU A 73 1.79 -3.90 10.22
C GLU A 73 2.71 -3.95 11.45
N ASP A 74 2.51 -3.03 12.39
CA ASP A 74 3.19 -3.03 13.68
C ASP A 74 2.90 -4.32 14.46
N LEU A 75 1.64 -4.75 14.49
CA LEU A 75 1.24 -6.00 15.14
C LEU A 75 1.91 -7.22 14.49
N ALA A 76 1.98 -7.28 13.16
CA ALA A 76 2.63 -8.36 12.45
C ALA A 76 4.13 -8.46 12.83
N VAL A 77 4.82 -7.32 12.90
CA VAL A 77 6.21 -7.25 13.36
C VAL A 77 6.34 -7.68 14.83
N ALA A 78 5.46 -7.17 15.70
CA ALA A 78 5.47 -7.50 17.12
C ALA A 78 5.26 -9.00 17.38
N VAL A 79 4.33 -9.64 16.66
CA VAL A 79 4.09 -11.09 16.73
C VAL A 79 5.32 -11.87 16.26
N ALA A 80 5.93 -11.46 15.13
CA ALA A 80 7.14 -12.12 14.62
C ALA A 80 8.30 -12.04 15.63
N MET A 81 8.50 -10.88 16.27
CA MET A 81 9.52 -10.71 17.31
C MET A 81 9.21 -11.52 18.57
N TYR A 82 7.94 -11.56 18.98
CA TYR A 82 7.51 -12.37 20.13
C TYR A 82 7.78 -13.86 19.91
N HIS A 83 7.47 -14.38 18.72
CA HIS A 83 7.80 -15.77 18.36
C HIS A 83 9.31 -16.01 18.27
N ALA A 84 10.07 -15.08 17.69
CA ALA A 84 11.53 -15.18 17.62
C ALA A 84 12.18 -15.21 19.02
N ALA A 85 11.56 -14.58 20.01
CA ALA A 85 11.98 -14.62 21.42
C ALA A 85 11.50 -15.87 22.19
N GLY A 86 10.85 -16.84 21.52
CA GLY A 86 10.37 -18.09 22.13
C GLY A 86 8.96 -17.98 22.76
N GLY A 87 8.27 -16.87 22.55
CA GLY A 87 6.87 -16.72 22.94
C GLY A 87 5.94 -17.59 22.10
N THR A 88 4.86 -18.09 22.69
CA THR A 88 3.81 -18.83 21.96
C THR A 88 2.52 -18.01 21.96
N THR A 89 2.01 -17.67 20.79
CA THR A 89 0.67 -17.08 20.68
C THR A 89 -0.38 -18.18 20.84
N ALA A 90 -1.34 -18.00 21.75
CA ALA A 90 -2.50 -18.88 21.80
C ALA A 90 -3.21 -18.85 20.44
N ARG A 91 -3.50 -20.02 19.84
CA ARG A 91 -4.38 -20.09 18.66
C ARG A 91 -5.75 -19.58 19.10
N GLY A 92 -6.19 -18.45 18.55
CA GLY A 92 -7.59 -18.03 18.65
C GLY A 92 -8.51 -19.11 18.07
N PRO A 93 -9.78 -19.18 18.52
CA PRO A 93 -10.72 -20.19 18.04
C PRO A 93 -10.82 -20.13 16.52
N SER A 94 -10.69 -21.31 15.89
CA SER A 94 -10.92 -21.48 14.46
C SER A 94 -12.36 -21.08 14.16
N ALA A 95 -12.56 -19.98 13.44
CA ALA A 95 -13.87 -19.62 12.91
C ALA A 95 -14.23 -20.62 11.79
N THR A 96 -15.06 -21.60 12.11
CA THR A 96 -15.86 -22.39 11.15
C THR A 96 -17.05 -21.61 10.65
#